data_AF-A0A960RI63-F1
#
_entry.id   AF-A0A960RI63-F1
#
_cell.length_a   1.000
_cell.length_b   1.000
_cell.length_c   1.000
_cell.angle_alpha   90.00
_cell.angle_beta   90.00
_cell.angle_gamma   90.00
#
_symmetry.space_group_name_H-M   'P 1'
#
loop_
_entity.id
_entity.type
_entity.pdbx_description
1 polymer ?
#
loop_
_entity_poly.entity_id
_entity_poly.type
_entity_poly.pdbx_seq_one_letter_code
_entity_poly.pdbx_strand_id
1 'polypeptide(L)'
;MIEFGPWKFAVEVHPEGWSFPATATWVAGWISAPQERTVSDLRGWIDGRPALAIWGIPKPGLDEQFINRPGPPYTGFTLLVTPHRGASLFRLEVLDQSGRWTEIFRQSITTSSDAPVAPEPRRLAEDLPALAMELLRLKQRRQGVSWHELADQTISSLLAEPLDSLPNPPFHGALEEPRREGWIRYGRLSITGWLAHRTAKIRHVTAMVDPLLENTLLYGLKRSDVNDIFGDLPGREKSAFVGHVDLPADTQTPCLLKIFAELEDGTKHLVFAQRFTPKVIAGEAPPLPTFSRTTFARAAWALKGAARRHGLVDESWLALSRPLRRAWAAFATEAPTAAAA
;
A
#
# COMPACT_ATOMS: atom_id res chain seq x y z
N MET A 1 -21.51 -13.08 -7.88
CA MET A 1 -20.21 -13.12 -8.58
C MET A 1 -20.28 -12.11 -9.72
N ILE A 2 -19.37 -11.14 -9.74
CA ILE A 2 -19.28 -10.17 -10.83
C ILE A 2 -18.03 -10.53 -11.66
N GLU A 3 -18.19 -10.63 -12.96
CA GLU A 3 -17.08 -10.81 -13.91
C GLU A 3 -16.84 -9.48 -14.61
N PHE A 4 -15.61 -8.95 -14.51
CA PHE A 4 -15.20 -7.75 -15.23
C PHE A 4 -13.97 -8.09 -16.07
N GLY A 5 -14.22 -8.36 -17.35
CA GLY A 5 -13.20 -8.92 -18.23
C GLY A 5 -12.63 -10.22 -17.62
N PRO A 6 -11.31 -10.32 -17.39
CA PRO A 6 -10.69 -11.54 -16.88
C PRO A 6 -10.71 -11.63 -15.34
N TRP A 7 -11.22 -10.62 -14.62
CA TRP A 7 -11.24 -10.58 -13.15
C TRP A 7 -12.51 -11.22 -12.59
N LYS A 8 -12.35 -12.02 -11.54
CA LYS A 8 -13.46 -12.57 -10.75
C LYS A 8 -13.44 -11.97 -9.36
N PHE A 9 -14.54 -11.37 -8.93
CA PHE A 9 -14.61 -10.76 -7.61
C PHE A 9 -16.04 -10.71 -7.06
N ALA A 10 -16.13 -10.37 -5.78
CA ALA A 10 -17.36 -9.95 -5.14
C ALA A 10 -17.05 -8.89 -4.08
N VAL A 11 -17.93 -7.89 -3.97
CA VAL A 11 -17.99 -7.00 -2.79
C VAL A 11 -19.13 -7.53 -1.92
N GLU A 12 -18.78 -8.05 -0.75
CA GLU A 12 -19.68 -8.83 0.12
C GLU A 12 -20.11 -8.05 1.35
N VAL A 13 -19.21 -7.21 1.87
CA VAL A 13 -19.49 -6.30 2.97
C VAL A 13 -19.53 -4.90 2.38
N HIS A 14 -20.65 -4.23 2.54
CA HIS A 14 -20.87 -2.84 2.15
C HIS A 14 -22.10 -2.32 2.93
N PRO A 15 -22.28 -1.00 3.08
CA PRO A 15 -23.50 -0.49 3.70
C PRO A 15 -24.74 -0.84 2.88
N GLU A 16 -25.87 -0.96 3.56
CA GLU A 16 -27.17 -1.24 2.92
C GLU A 16 -27.50 -0.17 1.89
N GLY A 17 -27.92 -0.60 0.70
CA GLY A 17 -28.25 0.30 -0.41
C GLY A 17 -27.11 1.21 -0.87
N TRP A 18 -25.86 0.93 -0.47
CA TRP A 18 -24.72 1.83 -0.70
C TRP A 18 -24.89 3.23 -0.07
N SER A 19 -25.65 3.30 1.02
CA SER A 19 -25.87 4.51 1.79
C SER A 19 -24.94 4.56 2.99
N PHE A 20 -23.91 5.40 2.92
CA PHE A 20 -22.88 5.47 3.94
C PHE A 20 -23.29 6.35 5.14
N PRO A 21 -23.05 5.87 6.38
CA PRO A 21 -23.21 6.67 7.59
C PRO A 21 -22.10 7.74 7.70
N ALA A 22 -22.19 8.57 8.74
CA ALA A 22 -21.16 9.58 9.02
C ALA A 22 -19.83 8.98 9.56
N THR A 23 -19.85 7.72 9.98
CA THR A 23 -18.70 7.01 10.54
C THR A 23 -17.97 6.17 9.50
N ALA A 24 -16.73 5.82 9.80
CA ALA A 24 -15.96 4.88 8.99
C ALA A 24 -16.73 3.57 8.78
N THR A 25 -16.75 3.09 7.55
CA THR A 25 -17.53 1.92 7.12
C THR A 25 -16.64 0.93 6.40
N TRP A 26 -16.79 -0.34 6.73
CA TRP A 26 -16.07 -1.43 6.07
C TRP A 26 -16.67 -1.74 4.70
N VAL A 27 -15.79 -1.86 3.72
CA VAL A 27 -16.09 -2.47 2.42
C VAL A 27 -15.13 -3.65 2.24
N ALA A 28 -15.65 -4.85 2.10
CA ALA A 28 -14.82 -6.06 2.03
C ALA A 28 -15.39 -7.07 1.04
N GLY A 29 -14.53 -7.99 0.62
CA GLY A 29 -14.90 -9.00 -0.36
C GLY A 29 -13.71 -9.84 -0.74
N TRP A 30 -13.73 -10.36 -1.97
CA TRP A 30 -12.61 -11.12 -2.52
C TRP A 30 -12.42 -10.79 -4.00
N ILE A 31 -11.19 -10.98 -4.45
CA ILE A 31 -10.79 -10.87 -5.86
C ILE A 31 -9.82 -11.98 -6.21
N SER A 32 -10.00 -12.53 -7.40
CA SER A 32 -9.09 -13.49 -8.02
C SER A 32 -8.63 -12.95 -9.36
N ALA A 33 -7.32 -13.00 -9.57
CA ALA A 33 -6.71 -12.67 -10.85
C ALA A 33 -6.96 -13.79 -11.88
N PRO A 34 -6.94 -13.45 -13.19
CA PRO A 34 -6.84 -14.45 -14.24
C PRO A 34 -5.51 -15.23 -14.18
N GLN A 35 -5.45 -16.40 -14.84
CA GLN A 35 -4.34 -17.36 -14.72
C GLN A 35 -2.93 -16.78 -14.96
N GLU A 36 -2.79 -15.72 -15.76
CA GLU A 36 -1.51 -15.11 -16.12
C GLU A 36 -1.22 -13.78 -15.38
N ARG A 37 -2.05 -13.41 -14.39
CA ARG A 37 -1.86 -12.20 -13.60
C ARG A 37 -1.91 -12.47 -12.11
N THR A 38 -1.33 -11.56 -11.35
CA THR A 38 -1.40 -11.54 -9.89
C THR A 38 -1.88 -10.17 -9.43
N VAL A 39 -2.62 -10.15 -8.32
CA VAL A 39 -3.00 -8.91 -7.65
C VAL A 39 -1.82 -8.43 -6.83
N SER A 40 -1.29 -7.26 -7.14
CA SER A 40 -0.24 -6.63 -6.34
C SER A 40 -0.81 -5.66 -5.30
N ASP A 41 -1.95 -5.02 -5.60
CA ASP A 41 -2.63 -4.12 -4.67
C ASP A 41 -4.09 -3.84 -5.03
N LEU A 42 -4.84 -3.25 -4.10
CA LEU A 42 -6.23 -2.81 -4.25
C LEU A 42 -6.44 -1.45 -3.58
N ARG A 43 -7.27 -0.61 -4.21
CA ARG A 43 -7.69 0.67 -3.62
C ARG A 43 -9.14 0.99 -3.95
N GLY A 44 -9.82 1.57 -2.97
CA GLY A 44 -11.11 2.21 -3.16
C GLY A 44 -10.93 3.68 -3.48
N TRP A 45 -11.78 4.23 -4.33
CA TRP A 45 -11.88 5.66 -4.58
C TRP A 45 -13.23 6.16 -4.13
N ILE A 46 -13.22 7.26 -3.39
CA ILE A 46 -14.41 8.10 -3.18
C ILE A 46 -14.12 9.44 -3.85
N ASP A 47 -14.81 9.66 -4.96
CA ASP A 47 -14.53 10.76 -5.89
C ASP A 47 -13.03 10.80 -6.27
N GLY A 48 -12.28 11.79 -5.75
CA GLY A 48 -10.85 12.00 -6.00
C GLY A 48 -9.91 11.49 -4.89
N ARG A 49 -10.41 10.71 -3.92
CA ARG A 49 -9.65 10.29 -2.73
C ARG A 49 -9.46 8.77 -2.71
N PRO A 50 -8.23 8.28 -2.89
CA PRO A 50 -7.95 6.86 -2.79
C PRO A 50 -7.76 6.42 -1.33
N ALA A 51 -8.31 5.27 -0.98
CA ALA A 51 -8.03 4.54 0.27
C ALA A 51 -7.45 3.17 -0.09
N LEU A 52 -6.32 2.81 0.53
CA LEU A 52 -5.64 1.53 0.26
C LEU A 52 -6.30 0.40 1.03
N ALA A 53 -6.51 -0.73 0.35
CA ALA A 53 -7.05 -1.91 0.98
C ALA A 53 -5.98 -2.67 1.78
N ILE A 54 -6.40 -3.46 2.74
CA ILE A 54 -5.64 -4.65 3.11
C ILE A 54 -6.15 -5.77 2.20
N TRP A 55 -5.30 -6.25 1.31
CA TRP A 55 -5.65 -7.30 0.36
C TRP A 55 -4.78 -8.54 0.61
N GLY A 56 -5.24 -9.68 0.11
CA GLY A 56 -4.56 -10.94 0.34
C GLY A 56 -4.76 -11.40 1.79
N ILE A 57 -6.03 -11.45 2.17
CA ILE A 57 -6.52 -12.05 3.41
C ILE A 57 -7.00 -13.48 3.09
N PRO A 58 -6.72 -14.49 3.94
CA PRO A 58 -7.28 -15.83 3.80
C PRO A 58 -8.81 -15.82 3.67
N LYS A 59 -9.36 -16.62 2.75
CA LYS A 59 -10.81 -16.70 2.53
C LYS A 59 -11.22 -18.17 2.45
N PRO A 60 -11.48 -18.81 3.62
CA PRO A 60 -11.81 -20.23 3.69
C PRO A 60 -12.93 -20.62 2.71
N GLY A 61 -12.73 -21.71 1.97
CA GLY A 61 -13.67 -22.22 0.95
C GLY A 61 -13.41 -21.72 -0.48
N LEU A 62 -12.84 -20.53 -0.68
CA LEU A 62 -12.37 -20.11 -2.02
C LEU A 62 -10.97 -20.65 -2.33
N ASP A 63 -10.20 -20.93 -1.29
CA ASP A 63 -8.85 -21.46 -1.38
C ASP A 63 -8.78 -22.79 -2.16
N GLU A 64 -9.80 -23.65 -1.99
CA GLU A 64 -9.94 -24.92 -2.71
C GLU A 64 -10.35 -24.72 -4.18
N GLN A 65 -11.20 -23.72 -4.47
CA GLN A 65 -11.66 -23.42 -5.82
C GLN A 65 -10.53 -22.86 -6.71
N PHE A 66 -9.58 -22.16 -6.09
CA PHE A 66 -8.46 -21.52 -6.78
C PHE A 66 -7.12 -22.22 -6.56
N ILE A 67 -7.15 -23.44 -6.01
CA ILE A 67 -5.97 -24.29 -5.85
C ILE A 67 -5.28 -24.49 -7.22
N ASN A 68 -3.95 -24.35 -7.26
CA ASN A 68 -3.09 -24.34 -8.47
C ASN A 68 -3.03 -23.03 -9.29
N ARG A 69 -3.47 -21.90 -8.74
CA ARG A 69 -3.19 -20.58 -9.34
C ARG A 69 -1.93 -19.94 -8.74
N PRO A 70 -1.26 -19.01 -9.46
CA PRO A 70 -0.14 -18.27 -8.90
C PRO A 70 -0.55 -17.50 -7.64
N GLY A 71 0.25 -17.64 -6.57
CA GLY A 71 0.03 -17.02 -5.27
C GLY A 71 -0.69 -17.94 -4.27
N PRO A 72 -0.50 -17.71 -2.96
CA PRO A 72 -1.33 -18.33 -1.92
C PRO A 72 -2.80 -17.96 -2.16
N PRO A 73 -3.76 -18.72 -1.60
CA PRO A 73 -5.18 -18.54 -1.88
C PRO A 73 -5.79 -17.26 -1.25
N TYR A 74 -4.95 -16.32 -0.84
CA TYR A 74 -5.32 -15.07 -0.22
C TYR A 74 -5.98 -14.14 -1.24
N THR A 75 -7.30 -14.29 -1.36
CA THR A 75 -8.14 -13.55 -2.31
C THR A 75 -8.96 -12.47 -1.61
N GLY A 76 -9.08 -12.52 -0.28
CA GLY A 76 -9.86 -11.58 0.50
C GLY A 76 -9.24 -10.18 0.52
N PHE A 77 -10.09 -9.16 0.61
CA PHE A 77 -9.68 -7.79 0.87
C PHE A 77 -10.64 -7.08 1.81
N THR A 78 -10.13 -6.04 2.47
CA THR A 78 -10.92 -5.10 3.27
C THR A 78 -10.44 -3.67 3.07
N LEU A 79 -11.38 -2.73 3.10
CA LEU A 79 -11.19 -1.29 2.99
C LEU A 79 -12.00 -0.64 4.11
N LEU A 80 -11.40 0.35 4.77
CA LEU A 80 -12.12 1.22 5.68
C LEU A 80 -12.24 2.58 5.02
N VAL A 81 -13.47 3.03 4.76
CA VAL A 81 -13.73 4.30 4.06
C VAL A 81 -14.65 5.19 4.87
N THR A 82 -14.40 6.49 4.80
CA THR A 82 -15.28 7.52 5.38
C THR A 82 -15.62 8.53 4.28
N PRO A 83 -16.68 8.28 3.48
CA PRO A 83 -17.09 9.22 2.44
C PRO A 83 -17.40 10.60 3.05
N HIS A 84 -17.01 11.66 2.36
CA HIS A 84 -17.39 13.01 2.75
C HIS A 84 -18.82 13.33 2.34
N ARG A 85 -19.41 14.33 2.98
CA ARG A 85 -20.73 14.87 2.64
C ARG A 85 -20.82 15.16 1.14
N GLY A 86 -21.86 14.62 0.51
CA GLY A 86 -22.14 14.82 -0.91
C GLY A 86 -21.32 13.95 -1.85
N ALA A 87 -20.46 13.05 -1.34
CA ALA A 87 -19.80 12.06 -2.17
C ALA A 87 -20.85 11.20 -2.88
N SER A 88 -20.62 10.91 -4.16
CA SER A 88 -21.64 10.29 -5.02
C SER A 88 -21.17 9.02 -5.72
N LEU A 89 -19.86 8.75 -5.70
CA LEU A 89 -19.28 7.64 -6.42
C LEU A 89 -18.23 6.90 -5.58
N PHE A 90 -18.41 5.59 -5.48
CA PHE A 90 -17.39 4.65 -5.05
C PHE A 90 -16.86 3.85 -6.24
N ARG A 91 -15.54 3.66 -6.29
CA ARG A 91 -14.89 2.80 -7.30
C ARG A 91 -13.85 1.91 -6.65
N LEU A 92 -13.65 0.71 -7.19
CA LEU A 92 -12.57 -0.17 -6.78
C LEU A 92 -11.61 -0.34 -7.96
N GLU A 93 -10.32 -0.19 -7.68
CA GLU A 93 -9.25 -0.45 -8.64
C GLU A 93 -8.33 -1.53 -8.11
N VAL A 94 -7.85 -2.37 -9.03
CA VAL A 94 -6.82 -3.39 -8.79
C VAL A 94 -5.54 -3.00 -9.48
N LEU A 95 -4.43 -3.19 -8.79
CA LEU A 95 -3.09 -3.14 -9.33
C LEU A 95 -2.65 -4.55 -9.65
N ASP A 96 -2.24 -4.79 -10.89
CA ASP A 96 -1.60 -6.05 -11.29
C ASP A 96 -0.07 -5.96 -11.27
N GLN A 97 0.60 -7.11 -11.46
CA GLN A 97 2.06 -7.21 -11.46
C GLN A 97 2.74 -6.42 -12.59
N SER A 98 1.98 -5.99 -13.61
CA SER A 98 2.53 -5.09 -14.63
C SER A 98 2.69 -3.66 -14.11
N GLY A 99 2.16 -3.35 -12.92
CA GLY A 99 2.12 -2.03 -12.33
C GLY A 99 1.04 -1.15 -12.95
N ARG A 100 -0.07 -1.75 -13.38
CA ARG A 100 -1.22 -1.03 -13.97
C ARG A 100 -2.44 -1.10 -13.05
N TRP A 101 -2.98 0.07 -12.70
CA TRP A 101 -4.27 0.17 -12.04
C TRP A 101 -5.41 0.00 -13.06
N THR A 102 -6.40 -0.82 -12.72
CA THR A 102 -7.59 -1.07 -13.53
C THR A 102 -8.83 -0.95 -12.65
N GLU A 103 -9.78 -0.11 -13.06
CA GLU A 103 -11.10 -0.05 -12.43
C GLU A 103 -11.86 -1.35 -12.72
N ILE A 104 -12.34 -2.00 -11.66
CA ILE A 104 -13.06 -3.27 -11.72
C ILE A 104 -14.48 -3.17 -11.16
N PHE A 105 -14.77 -2.12 -10.39
CA PHE A 105 -16.06 -1.91 -9.79
C PHE A 105 -16.36 -0.41 -9.70
N ARG A 106 -17.63 -0.07 -9.91
CA ARG A 106 -18.16 1.29 -9.84
C ARG A 106 -19.58 1.24 -9.31
N GLN A 107 -19.88 2.11 -8.35
CA GLN A 107 -21.18 2.17 -7.71
C GLN A 107 -21.52 3.59 -7.27
N SER A 108 -22.73 4.03 -7.58
CA SER A 108 -23.27 5.27 -7.02
C SER A 108 -23.54 5.08 -5.53
N ILE A 109 -23.18 6.07 -4.73
CA ILE A 109 -23.33 6.04 -3.28
C ILE A 109 -24.11 7.26 -2.80
N THR A 110 -24.70 7.16 -1.62
CA THR A 110 -25.23 8.31 -0.87
C THR A 110 -24.52 8.42 0.47
N THR A 111 -24.52 9.61 1.04
CA THR A 111 -23.88 9.88 2.33
C THR A 111 -24.85 10.55 3.28
N SER A 112 -24.78 10.22 4.56
CA SER A 112 -25.50 10.95 5.62
C SER A 112 -25.26 12.47 5.53
N SER A 113 -26.27 13.26 5.90
CA SER A 113 -26.12 14.72 6.08
C SER A 113 -25.08 15.07 7.14
N ASP A 114 -24.88 14.18 8.11
CA ASP A 114 -23.93 14.36 9.22
C ASP A 114 -22.52 13.89 8.86
N ALA A 115 -22.31 13.38 7.63
CA ALA A 115 -21.00 13.00 7.14
C ALA A 115 -20.02 14.20 7.20
N PRO A 116 -18.72 13.92 7.42
CA PRO A 116 -17.71 14.97 7.50
C PRO A 116 -17.64 15.76 6.20
N VAL A 117 -17.33 17.05 6.30
CA VAL A 117 -17.09 17.90 5.12
C VAL A 117 -15.85 17.39 4.37
N ALA A 118 -15.84 17.51 3.05
CA ALA A 118 -14.69 17.16 2.25
C ALA A 118 -13.44 17.91 2.75
N PRO A 119 -12.33 17.21 3.06
CA PRO A 119 -11.10 17.87 3.48
C PRO A 119 -10.60 18.87 2.43
N GLU A 120 -9.84 19.88 2.85
CA GLU A 120 -9.24 20.81 1.89
C GLU A 120 -8.32 20.07 0.89
N PRO A 121 -8.36 20.45 -0.40
CA PRO A 121 -7.42 19.93 -1.38
C PRO A 121 -5.96 20.16 -0.99
N ARG A 122 -5.14 19.12 -1.09
CA ARG A 122 -3.70 19.21 -0.92
C ARG A 122 -3.07 20.12 -1.99
N ARG A 123 -1.99 20.81 -1.64
CA ARG A 123 -1.24 21.66 -2.56
C ARG A 123 -0.06 20.90 -3.15
N LEU A 124 0.11 20.96 -4.48
CA LEU A 124 1.23 20.29 -5.14
C LEU A 124 2.57 20.87 -4.69
N ALA A 125 2.64 22.18 -4.43
CA ALA A 125 3.86 22.89 -4.06
C ALA A 125 4.60 22.30 -2.84
N GLU A 126 3.86 21.69 -1.91
CA GLU A 126 4.39 21.15 -0.65
C GLU A 126 5.25 19.90 -0.90
N ASP A 127 4.80 19.03 -1.80
CA ASP A 127 5.40 17.71 -2.05
C ASP A 127 6.20 17.65 -3.36
N LEU A 128 6.09 18.68 -4.23
CA LEU A 128 6.62 18.68 -5.59
C LEU A 128 8.10 18.26 -5.70
N PRO A 129 9.04 18.69 -4.82
CA PRO A 129 10.43 18.25 -4.94
C PRO A 129 10.60 16.74 -4.79
N ALA A 130 9.90 16.12 -3.83
CA ALA A 130 9.97 14.69 -3.62
C ALA A 130 9.29 13.93 -4.77
N LEU A 131 8.09 14.37 -5.18
CA LEU A 131 7.33 13.75 -6.28
C LEU A 131 8.07 13.81 -7.61
N ALA A 132 8.78 14.90 -7.90
CA ALA A 132 9.57 15.03 -9.11
C ALA A 132 10.70 13.99 -9.16
N MET A 133 11.42 13.82 -8.05
CA MET A 133 12.50 12.82 -7.96
C MET A 133 11.95 11.40 -8.03
N GLU A 134 10.82 11.12 -7.38
CA GLU A 134 10.15 9.83 -7.45
C GLU A 134 9.69 9.50 -8.88
N LEU A 135 9.02 10.45 -9.56
CA LEU A 135 8.55 10.27 -10.93
C LEU A 135 9.72 10.03 -11.91
N LEU A 136 10.83 10.74 -11.75
CA LEU A 136 12.04 10.54 -12.55
C LEU A 136 12.62 9.13 -12.37
N ARG A 137 12.73 8.65 -11.12
CA ARG A 137 13.18 7.28 -10.80
C ARG A 137 12.22 6.22 -11.35
N LEU A 138 10.90 6.45 -11.22
CA LEU A 138 9.88 5.56 -11.80
C LEU A 138 10.00 5.49 -13.32
N LYS A 139 10.21 6.64 -13.98
CA LYS A 139 10.37 6.66 -15.43
C LYS A 139 11.62 5.92 -15.90
N GLN A 140 12.72 6.00 -15.16
CA GLN A 140 13.95 5.28 -15.46
C GLN A 140 13.75 3.76 -15.34
N ARG A 141 13.02 3.30 -14.31
CA ARG A 141 12.70 1.88 -14.10
C ARG A 141 11.71 1.33 -15.13
N ARG A 142 10.69 2.11 -15.49
CA ARG A 142 9.58 1.68 -16.36
C ARG A 142 9.65 2.37 -17.71
N GLN A 143 10.69 2.04 -18.45
CA GLN A 143 10.84 2.48 -19.84
C GLN A 143 9.66 1.95 -20.65
N GLY A 144 9.08 2.79 -21.51
CA GLY A 144 7.86 2.48 -22.27
C GLY A 144 6.54 2.99 -21.66
N VAL A 145 6.43 3.15 -20.33
CA VAL A 145 5.20 3.71 -19.70
C VAL A 145 5.14 5.22 -19.89
N SER A 146 3.96 5.78 -20.11
CA SER A 146 3.83 7.22 -20.35
C SER A 146 4.13 8.04 -19.08
N TRP A 147 4.59 9.29 -19.25
CA TRP A 147 4.77 10.20 -18.11
C TRP A 147 3.46 10.49 -17.37
N HIS A 148 2.34 10.49 -18.10
CA HIS A 148 1.02 10.76 -17.55
C HIS A 148 0.59 9.66 -16.58
N GLU A 149 0.67 8.40 -17.00
CA GLU A 149 0.33 7.25 -16.17
C GLU A 149 1.21 7.18 -14.92
N LEU A 150 2.52 7.37 -15.06
CA LEU A 150 3.43 7.37 -13.92
C LEU A 150 3.15 8.54 -12.98
N ALA A 151 2.81 9.72 -13.49
CA ALA A 151 2.46 10.86 -12.65
C ALA A 151 1.13 10.67 -11.92
N ASP A 152 0.11 10.07 -12.55
CA ASP A 152 -1.14 9.70 -11.89
C ASP A 152 -0.87 8.66 -10.78
N GLN A 153 0.00 7.69 -11.02
CA GLN A 153 0.46 6.75 -9.99
C GLN A 153 1.11 7.50 -8.82
N THR A 154 2.11 8.33 -9.07
CA THR A 154 2.81 9.11 -8.04
C THR A 154 1.86 10.01 -7.22
N ILE A 155 0.96 10.75 -7.88
CA ILE A 155 -0.01 11.61 -7.17
C ILE A 155 -1.04 10.79 -6.40
N SER A 156 -1.57 9.72 -7.00
CA SER A 156 -2.54 8.87 -6.31
C SER A 156 -1.93 8.18 -5.08
N SER A 157 -0.66 7.73 -5.15
CA SER A 157 0.06 7.17 -4.00
C SER A 157 0.28 8.20 -2.88
N LEU A 158 0.56 9.47 -3.22
CA LEU A 158 0.65 10.56 -2.25
C LEU A 158 -0.68 10.80 -1.53
N LEU A 159 -1.78 10.74 -2.26
CA LEU A 159 -3.12 10.99 -1.72
C LEU A 159 -3.70 9.80 -0.97
N ALA A 160 -3.13 8.60 -1.16
CA ALA A 160 -3.72 7.38 -0.68
C ALA A 160 -3.70 7.30 0.84
N GLU A 161 -4.87 7.16 1.44
CA GLU A 161 -4.99 6.93 2.88
C GLU A 161 -4.61 5.46 3.17
N PRO A 162 -3.58 5.21 4.01
CA PRO A 162 -3.19 3.86 4.36
C PRO A 162 -4.21 3.25 5.33
N LEU A 163 -4.40 1.94 5.22
CA LEU A 163 -5.09 1.14 6.22
C LEU A 163 -4.07 0.21 6.87
N ASP A 164 -3.72 0.54 8.12
CA ASP A 164 -2.89 -0.31 8.97
C ASP A 164 -3.79 -1.09 9.93
N SER A 165 -3.39 -2.32 10.26
CA SER A 165 -4.07 -3.17 11.23
C SER A 165 -3.10 -3.59 12.32
N LEU A 166 -3.52 -3.38 13.56
CA LEU A 166 -2.91 -3.98 14.74
C LEU A 166 -3.50 -5.38 14.98
N PRO A 167 -2.91 -6.19 15.87
CA PRO A 167 -3.46 -7.47 16.24
C PRO A 167 -4.78 -7.27 16.95
N ASN A 168 -5.81 -7.96 16.47
CA ASN A 168 -7.11 -7.96 17.13
C ASN A 168 -7.12 -9.01 18.25
N PRO A 169 -7.80 -8.76 19.39
CA PRO A 169 -8.00 -9.78 20.40
C PRO A 169 -8.55 -11.07 19.79
N PRO A 170 -8.07 -12.26 20.22
CA PRO A 170 -7.22 -12.52 21.39
C PRO A 170 -5.70 -12.36 21.17
N PHE A 171 -5.24 -11.82 20.03
CA PHE A 171 -3.84 -11.48 19.83
C PHE A 171 -3.49 -10.12 20.45
N HIS A 172 -2.26 -10.02 20.95
CA HIS A 172 -1.66 -8.81 21.48
C HIS A 172 -0.26 -8.67 20.92
N GLY A 173 0.14 -7.47 20.52
CA GLY A 173 1.47 -7.26 19.97
C GLY A 173 1.70 -5.86 19.45
N ALA A 174 2.94 -5.60 19.10
CA ALA A 174 3.33 -4.40 18.38
C ALA A 174 4.30 -4.75 17.25
N LEU A 175 4.06 -4.14 16.09
CA LEU A 175 5.03 -4.08 15.01
C LEU A 175 5.95 -2.89 15.30
N GLU A 176 7.24 -3.16 15.41
CA GLU A 176 8.23 -2.13 15.73
C GLU A 176 8.89 -1.58 14.46
N GLU A 177 9.17 -2.49 13.52
CA GLU A 177 9.65 -2.18 12.17
C GLU A 177 8.99 -3.14 11.16
N PRO A 178 8.61 -2.64 9.97
CA PRO A 178 8.61 -1.24 9.54
C PRO A 178 7.50 -0.42 10.20
N ARG A 179 7.69 0.91 10.25
CA ARG A 179 6.62 1.87 10.51
C ARG A 179 6.21 2.52 9.19
N ARG A 180 6.10 3.86 9.16
CA ARG A 180 5.86 4.61 7.91
C ARG A 180 7.00 4.50 6.91
N GLU A 181 8.24 4.42 7.39
CA GLU A 181 9.40 4.10 6.57
C GLU A 181 9.83 2.67 6.87
N GLY A 182 10.12 1.88 5.83
CA GLY A 182 10.67 0.54 5.97
C GLY A 182 12.12 0.49 5.54
N TRP A 183 13.01 0.05 6.42
CA TRP A 183 14.44 0.04 6.14
C TRP A 183 14.83 -1.11 5.24
N ILE A 184 15.43 -0.77 4.10
CA ILE A 184 15.89 -1.74 3.10
C ILE A 184 17.41 -1.83 3.11
N ARG A 185 17.92 -3.06 3.27
CA ARG A 185 19.34 -3.41 3.12
C ARG A 185 19.46 -4.48 2.04
N TYR A 186 20.15 -4.18 0.95
CA TYR A 186 20.40 -5.12 -0.15
C TYR A 186 19.10 -5.80 -0.67
N GLY A 187 18.05 -5.00 -0.87
CA GLY A 187 16.76 -5.49 -1.36
C GLY A 187 15.89 -6.20 -0.30
N ARG A 188 16.31 -6.23 0.97
CA ARG A 188 15.57 -6.87 2.06
C ARG A 188 15.04 -5.86 3.05
N LEU A 189 13.75 -5.98 3.36
CA LEU A 189 13.08 -5.21 4.40
C LEU A 189 13.33 -5.87 5.76
N SER A 190 13.80 -5.10 6.74
CA SER A 190 13.88 -5.55 8.13
C SER A 190 12.52 -5.53 8.82
N ILE A 191 12.22 -6.60 9.56
CA ILE A 191 10.97 -6.75 10.32
C ILE A 191 11.30 -7.12 11.75
N THR A 192 10.73 -6.37 12.71
CA THR A 192 10.86 -6.66 14.15
C THR A 192 9.56 -6.35 14.88
N GLY A 193 9.28 -7.10 15.93
CA GLY A 193 8.16 -6.82 16.82
C GLY A 193 7.98 -7.89 17.86
N TRP A 194 6.79 -7.90 18.45
CA TRP A 194 6.36 -8.97 19.35
C TRP A 194 4.90 -9.29 19.16
N LEU A 195 4.56 -10.55 19.44
CA LEU A 195 3.22 -11.08 19.34
C LEU A 195 3.02 -12.11 20.43
N ALA A 196 1.88 -12.03 21.10
CA ALA A 196 1.40 -13.00 22.06
C ALA A 196 -0.08 -13.28 21.79
N HIS A 197 -0.54 -14.42 22.28
CA HIS A 197 -1.94 -14.81 22.18
C HIS A 197 -2.42 -15.23 23.56
N ARG A 198 -3.67 -14.87 23.91
CA ARG A 198 -4.17 -15.00 25.27
C ARG A 198 -4.29 -16.45 25.77
N THR A 199 -4.62 -17.39 24.88
CA THR A 199 -4.94 -18.78 25.26
C THR A 199 -4.20 -19.84 24.43
N ALA A 200 -4.21 -19.73 23.12
CA ALA A 200 -3.47 -20.60 22.20
C ALA A 200 -1.99 -20.22 22.11
N LYS A 201 -1.16 -21.21 21.78
CA LYS A 201 0.26 -21.01 21.46
C LYS A 201 0.45 -20.74 19.97
N ILE A 202 1.29 -19.77 19.67
CA ILE A 202 1.72 -19.45 18.31
C ILE A 202 2.85 -20.40 17.92
N ARG A 203 2.68 -21.10 16.80
CA ARG A 203 3.62 -22.08 16.26
C ARG A 203 4.59 -21.43 15.27
N HIS A 204 4.06 -20.64 14.33
CA HIS A 204 4.83 -19.96 13.31
C HIS A 204 4.36 -18.51 13.15
N VAL A 205 5.30 -17.62 12.85
CA VAL A 205 5.03 -16.26 12.41
C VAL A 205 5.66 -16.09 11.04
N THR A 206 4.89 -15.56 10.10
CA THR A 206 5.32 -15.39 8.72
C THR A 206 4.96 -14.01 8.21
N ALA A 207 5.66 -13.54 7.20
CA ALA A 207 5.48 -12.22 6.62
C ALA A 207 5.51 -12.25 5.10
N MET A 208 4.74 -11.34 4.48
CA MET A 208 4.70 -11.14 3.04
C MET A 208 4.49 -9.67 2.68
N VAL A 209 5.08 -9.23 1.57
CA VAL A 209 4.81 -7.91 0.95
C VAL A 209 4.22 -8.08 -0.45
N ASP A 210 4.74 -9.07 -1.19
CA ASP A 210 4.22 -9.51 -2.48
C ASP A 210 3.27 -10.70 -2.30
N PRO A 211 2.20 -10.86 -3.12
CA PRO A 211 1.36 -12.07 -3.12
C PRO A 211 2.15 -13.37 -3.06
N LEU A 212 3.25 -13.46 -3.80
CA LEU A 212 3.83 -14.72 -4.23
C LEU A 212 4.76 -15.35 -3.19
N LEU A 213 5.31 -14.56 -2.26
CA LEU A 213 6.34 -15.02 -1.35
C LEU A 213 6.01 -14.73 0.10
N GLU A 214 5.89 -15.82 0.86
CA GLU A 214 5.75 -15.80 2.31
C GLU A 214 7.06 -16.25 2.95
N ASN A 215 7.58 -15.45 3.89
CA ASN A 215 8.83 -15.72 4.60
C ASN A 215 8.56 -16.01 6.07
N THR A 216 9.21 -17.04 6.61
CA THR A 216 9.17 -17.35 8.04
C THR A 216 10.01 -16.36 8.84
N LEU A 217 9.42 -15.77 9.88
CA LEU A 217 10.13 -14.96 10.86
C LEU A 217 10.62 -15.84 12.01
N LEU A 218 11.78 -15.49 12.58
CA LEU A 218 12.28 -16.13 13.79
C LEU A 218 11.47 -15.62 14.98
N TYR A 219 10.54 -16.44 15.46
CA TYR A 219 9.68 -16.19 16.60
C TYR A 219 10.10 -17.01 17.83
N GLY A 220 9.68 -16.60 19.03
CA GLY A 220 10.05 -17.28 20.28
C GLY A 220 11.24 -16.64 20.99
N LEU A 221 11.65 -15.44 20.57
CA LEU A 221 12.81 -14.74 21.11
C LEU A 221 12.47 -14.09 22.45
N LYS A 222 13.47 -14.04 23.35
CA LYS A 222 13.28 -13.50 24.68
C LYS A 222 12.96 -12.01 24.65
N ARG A 223 11.99 -11.59 25.46
CA ARG A 223 11.56 -10.20 25.56
C ARG A 223 11.18 -9.83 27.00
N SER A 224 12.06 -9.11 27.69
CA SER A 224 11.93 -8.81 29.12
C SER A 224 11.05 -7.58 29.42
N ASP A 225 11.03 -6.59 28.54
CA ASP A 225 10.21 -5.37 28.67
C ASP A 225 8.70 -5.65 28.61
N VAL A 226 8.27 -6.57 27.75
CA VAL A 226 6.86 -6.97 27.61
C VAL A 226 6.36 -7.76 28.82
N ASN A 227 7.26 -8.48 29.49
CA ASN A 227 6.91 -9.28 30.67
C ASN A 227 6.34 -8.42 31.81
N ASP A 228 6.84 -7.20 31.98
CA ASP A 228 6.51 -6.35 33.12
C ASP A 228 5.19 -5.57 32.92
N ILE A 229 4.78 -5.36 31.67
CA ILE A 229 3.57 -4.60 31.31
C ILE A 229 2.36 -5.52 31.12
N PHE A 230 2.56 -6.72 30.56
CA PHE A 230 1.48 -7.65 30.19
C PHE A 230 1.58 -8.98 30.95
N GLY A 231 1.66 -8.90 32.28
CA GLY A 231 1.92 -10.04 33.17
C GLY A 231 0.90 -11.20 33.11
N ASP A 232 -0.26 -11.00 32.50
CA ASP A 232 -1.32 -12.00 32.33
C ASP A 232 -1.24 -12.78 31.02
N LEU A 233 -0.40 -12.36 30.05
CA LEU A 233 -0.28 -13.03 28.76
C LEU A 233 0.65 -14.27 28.84
N PRO A 234 0.18 -15.47 28.44
CA PRO A 234 1.04 -16.65 28.31
C PRO A 234 2.11 -16.47 27.23
N GLY A 235 3.34 -16.94 27.50
CA GLY A 235 4.44 -16.95 26.52
C GLY A 235 5.02 -15.57 26.18
N ARG A 236 4.61 -14.52 26.90
CA ARG A 236 5.06 -13.13 26.71
C ARG A 236 6.58 -12.97 26.79
N GLU A 237 7.25 -13.79 27.60
CA GLU A 237 8.69 -13.80 27.78
C GLU A 237 9.44 -14.30 26.54
N LYS A 238 8.73 -14.96 25.61
CA LYS A 238 9.20 -15.45 24.31
C LYS A 238 8.32 -14.94 23.15
N SER A 239 7.87 -13.69 23.24
CA SER A 239 6.93 -13.10 22.26
C SER A 239 7.61 -12.39 21.09
N ALA A 240 8.93 -12.18 21.13
CA ALA A 240 9.60 -11.42 20.08
C ALA A 240 9.73 -12.21 18.78
N PHE A 241 9.60 -11.49 17.66
CA PHE A 241 9.94 -11.96 16.33
C PHE A 241 10.90 -11.02 15.61
N VAL A 242 11.78 -11.59 14.78
CA VAL A 242 12.67 -10.84 13.88
C VAL A 242 12.78 -11.57 12.54
N GLY A 243 13.01 -10.83 11.47
CA GLY A 243 13.33 -11.43 10.18
C GLY A 243 13.42 -10.41 9.06
N HIS A 244 13.39 -10.94 7.84
CA HIS A 244 13.45 -10.14 6.63
C HIS A 244 12.49 -10.70 5.59
N VAL A 245 11.99 -9.82 4.74
CA VAL A 245 11.30 -10.18 3.50
C VAL A 245 12.05 -9.55 2.33
N ASP A 246 12.16 -10.29 1.23
CA ASP A 246 12.67 -9.73 -0.02
C ASP A 246 11.64 -8.72 -0.56
N LEU A 247 12.13 -7.56 -0.99
CA LEU A 247 11.31 -6.50 -1.56
C LEU A 247 11.70 -6.32 -3.04
N PRO A 248 10.87 -6.80 -3.98
CA PRO A 248 11.12 -6.62 -5.41
C PRO A 248 11.33 -5.15 -5.80
N ALA A 249 12.24 -4.89 -6.74
CA ALA A 249 12.63 -3.53 -7.14
C ALA A 249 11.48 -2.74 -7.82
N ASP A 250 10.45 -3.42 -8.28
CA ASP A 250 9.25 -2.90 -8.93
C ASP A 250 8.03 -2.80 -8.00
N THR A 251 8.19 -3.14 -6.71
CA THR A 251 7.13 -3.01 -5.71
C THR A 251 6.60 -1.58 -5.68
N GLN A 252 5.28 -1.42 -5.75
CA GLN A 252 4.63 -0.12 -5.70
C GLN A 252 4.62 0.46 -4.29
N THR A 253 4.67 1.79 -4.22
CA THR A 253 4.66 2.55 -2.98
C THR A 253 3.32 3.25 -2.75
N PRO A 254 2.79 3.27 -1.51
CA PRO A 254 3.32 2.59 -0.32
C PRO A 254 3.08 1.06 -0.37
N CYS A 255 4.11 0.30 0.01
CA CYS A 255 4.07 -1.16 0.06
C CYS A 255 3.18 -1.64 1.22
N LEU A 256 2.63 -2.84 1.13
CA LEU A 256 1.83 -3.47 2.20
C LEU A 256 2.58 -4.65 2.79
N LEU A 257 3.10 -4.52 4.01
CA LEU A 257 3.55 -5.68 4.80
C LEU A 257 2.34 -6.33 5.48
N LYS A 258 2.24 -7.64 5.38
CA LYS A 258 1.31 -8.47 6.16
C LYS A 258 2.09 -9.46 6.98
N ILE A 259 1.69 -9.64 8.24
CA ILE A 259 2.24 -10.67 9.13
C ILE A 259 1.11 -11.59 9.55
N PHE A 260 1.37 -12.90 9.46
CA PHE A 260 0.44 -13.94 9.85
C PHE A 260 0.99 -14.73 11.04
N ALA A 261 0.09 -15.18 11.89
CA ALA A 261 0.37 -16.13 12.95
C ALA A 261 -0.37 -17.43 12.70
N GLU A 262 0.36 -18.53 12.73
CA GLU A 262 -0.20 -19.88 12.72
C GLU A 262 -0.22 -20.40 14.17
N LEU A 263 -1.39 -20.83 14.63
CA LEU A 263 -1.59 -21.41 15.95
C LEU A 263 -1.32 -22.92 15.94
N GLU A 264 -1.21 -23.55 17.12
CA GLU A 264 -0.98 -25.00 17.22
C GLU A 264 -2.09 -25.86 16.61
N ASP A 265 -3.32 -25.34 16.48
CA ASP A 265 -4.43 -26.01 15.80
C ASP A 265 -4.34 -25.92 14.26
N GLY A 266 -3.31 -25.27 13.72
CA GLY A 266 -3.09 -25.07 12.30
C GLY A 266 -3.86 -23.89 11.69
N THR A 267 -4.65 -23.16 12.48
CA THR A 267 -5.34 -21.97 11.99
C THR A 267 -4.37 -20.80 11.79
N LYS A 268 -4.59 -20.02 10.74
CA LYS A 268 -3.73 -18.92 10.34
C LYS A 268 -4.49 -17.60 10.34
N HIS A 269 -3.91 -16.60 11.00
CA HIS A 269 -4.56 -15.32 11.27
C HIS A 269 -3.69 -14.17 10.79
N LEU A 270 -4.28 -13.18 10.11
CA LEU A 270 -3.63 -11.90 9.86
C LEU A 270 -3.53 -11.14 11.18
N VAL A 271 -2.31 -10.83 11.62
CA VAL A 271 -2.06 -10.17 12.92
C VAL A 271 -1.51 -8.76 12.78
N PHE A 272 -0.81 -8.46 11.69
CA PHE A 272 -0.43 -7.10 11.34
C PHE A 272 -0.61 -6.85 9.86
N ALA A 273 -1.04 -5.63 9.52
CA ALA A 273 -0.96 -5.08 8.18
C ALA A 273 -0.37 -3.66 8.30
N GLN A 274 0.71 -3.37 7.60
CA GLN A 274 1.39 -2.09 7.69
C GLN A 274 1.76 -1.56 6.31
N ARG A 275 1.26 -0.38 5.98
CA ARG A 275 1.70 0.39 4.82
C ARG A 275 2.98 1.12 5.13
N PHE A 276 3.96 1.04 4.24
CA PHE A 276 5.25 1.72 4.42
C PHE A 276 5.84 2.17 3.09
N THR A 277 6.68 3.21 3.15
CA THR A 277 7.53 3.63 2.05
C THR A 277 8.93 3.06 2.24
N PRO A 278 9.48 2.30 1.28
CA PRO A 278 10.83 1.75 1.37
C PRO A 278 11.88 2.86 1.44
N LYS A 279 12.82 2.72 2.37
CA LYS A 279 13.99 3.59 2.52
C LYS A 279 15.25 2.75 2.43
N VAL A 280 15.96 2.89 1.32
CA VAL A 280 17.23 2.19 1.10
C VAL A 280 18.29 2.83 1.99
N ILE A 281 18.75 2.08 2.99
CA ILE A 281 19.81 2.48 3.91
C ILE A 281 21.15 1.80 3.59
N ALA A 282 21.12 0.68 2.86
CA ALA A 282 22.29 0.03 2.29
C ALA A 282 21.91 -0.68 0.97
N GLY A 283 22.73 -0.51 -0.06
CA GLY A 283 22.45 -0.96 -1.42
C GLY A 283 22.16 0.20 -2.36
N GLU A 284 21.83 -0.11 -3.61
CA GLU A 284 21.59 0.91 -4.64
C GLU A 284 20.13 1.39 -4.60
N ALA A 285 19.95 2.70 -4.46
CA ALA A 285 18.65 3.32 -4.73
C ALA A 285 18.34 3.24 -6.23
N PRO A 286 17.05 3.24 -6.64
CA PRO A 286 16.70 3.29 -8.04
C PRO A 286 17.40 4.47 -8.74
N PRO A 287 18.14 4.20 -9.84
CA PRO A 287 18.94 5.24 -10.47
C PRO A 287 18.03 6.32 -11.07
N LEU A 288 18.52 7.56 -11.04
CA LEU A 288 17.91 8.66 -11.78
C LEU A 288 18.26 8.53 -13.28
N PRO A 289 17.40 9.04 -14.16
CA PRO A 289 17.77 9.20 -15.56
C PRO A 289 18.93 10.20 -15.68
N THR A 290 19.69 10.10 -16.77
CA THR A 290 20.73 11.08 -17.11
C THR A 290 20.17 12.50 -17.05
N PHE A 291 20.98 13.42 -16.51
CA PHE A 291 20.56 14.80 -16.30
C PHE A 291 20.08 15.45 -17.61
N SER A 292 18.85 15.94 -17.62
CA SER A 292 18.24 16.55 -18.80
C SER A 292 17.12 17.54 -18.45
N ARG A 293 17.23 18.75 -19.02
CA ARG A 293 16.21 19.81 -18.90
C ARG A 293 14.85 19.37 -19.44
N THR A 294 14.85 18.67 -20.58
CA THR A 294 13.60 18.24 -21.23
C THR A 294 12.92 17.13 -20.46
N THR A 295 13.69 16.19 -19.91
CA THR A 295 13.18 15.11 -19.04
C THR A 295 12.54 15.69 -17.79
N PHE A 296 13.21 16.62 -17.10
CA PHE A 296 12.67 17.26 -15.92
C PHE A 296 11.41 18.09 -16.23
N ALA A 297 11.42 18.86 -17.32
CA ALA A 297 10.25 19.64 -17.72
C ALA A 297 9.04 18.71 -17.98
N ARG A 298 9.23 17.58 -18.68
CA ARG A 298 8.17 16.59 -18.90
C ARG A 298 7.62 16.04 -17.58
N ALA A 299 8.49 15.70 -16.63
CA ALA A 299 8.08 15.26 -15.30
C ALA A 299 7.23 16.32 -14.58
N ALA A 300 7.69 17.58 -14.54
CA ALA A 300 6.97 18.68 -13.91
C ALA A 300 5.59 18.95 -14.53
N TRP A 301 5.50 18.93 -15.87
CA TRP A 301 4.23 19.08 -16.59
C TRP A 301 3.27 17.91 -16.32
N ALA A 302 3.79 16.68 -16.30
CA ALA A 302 2.99 15.51 -16.00
C ALA A 302 2.43 15.55 -14.57
N LEU A 303 3.25 15.91 -13.56
CA LEU A 303 2.81 16.07 -12.18
C LEU A 303 1.74 17.13 -12.02
N LYS A 304 1.90 18.31 -12.66
CA LYS A 304 0.88 19.35 -12.62
C LYS A 304 -0.44 18.88 -13.23
N GLY A 305 -0.37 18.17 -14.37
CA GLY A 305 -1.54 17.59 -15.00
C GLY A 305 -2.24 16.55 -14.10
N ALA A 306 -1.47 15.67 -13.49
CA ALA A 306 -1.98 14.64 -12.57
C ALA A 306 -2.60 15.28 -11.32
N ALA A 307 -1.93 16.27 -10.72
CA ALA A 307 -2.46 17.04 -9.59
C ALA A 307 -3.86 17.61 -9.89
N ARG A 308 -4.06 18.21 -11.08
CA ARG A 308 -5.37 18.73 -11.49
C ARG A 308 -6.41 17.62 -11.62
N ARG A 309 -6.07 16.48 -12.23
CA ARG A 309 -6.99 15.33 -12.39
C ARG A 309 -7.39 14.70 -11.06
N HIS A 310 -6.47 14.70 -10.10
CA HIS A 310 -6.68 14.16 -8.75
C HIS A 310 -7.23 15.19 -7.76
N GLY A 311 -7.61 16.38 -8.22
CA GLY A 311 -8.29 17.38 -7.39
C GLY A 311 -7.41 18.07 -6.35
N LEU A 312 -6.09 18.13 -6.57
CA LEU A 312 -5.21 19.05 -5.81
C LEU A 312 -5.52 20.50 -6.22
N VAL A 313 -5.06 21.45 -5.40
CA VAL A 313 -5.15 22.88 -5.74
C VAL A 313 -4.44 23.16 -7.08
N ASP A 314 -5.15 23.78 -8.02
CA ASP A 314 -4.57 24.17 -9.31
C ASP A 314 -3.69 25.41 -9.15
N GLU A 315 -2.43 25.17 -8.81
CA GLU A 315 -1.45 26.22 -8.55
C GLU A 315 -0.81 26.74 -9.86
N SER A 316 -0.69 28.07 -9.99
CA SER A 316 -0.01 28.68 -11.13
C SER A 316 1.47 28.27 -11.20
N TRP A 317 2.07 28.32 -12.39
CA TRP A 317 3.49 28.03 -12.54
C TRP A 317 4.39 28.99 -11.72
N LEU A 318 3.92 30.22 -11.47
CA LEU A 318 4.61 31.17 -10.62
C LEU A 318 4.65 30.69 -9.16
N ALA A 319 3.54 30.17 -8.64
CA ALA A 319 3.46 29.58 -7.30
C ALA A 319 4.38 28.35 -7.17
N LEU A 320 4.47 27.54 -8.23
CA LEU A 320 5.34 26.35 -8.28
C LEU A 320 6.82 26.67 -8.54
N SER A 321 7.19 27.92 -8.85
CA SER A 321 8.56 28.27 -9.29
C SER A 321 9.64 27.98 -8.24
N ARG A 322 9.34 28.19 -6.95
CA ARG A 322 10.27 27.91 -5.84
C ARG A 322 10.47 26.41 -5.61
N PRO A 323 9.42 25.58 -5.45
CA PRO A 323 9.60 24.14 -5.30
C PRO A 323 10.18 23.49 -6.57
N LEU A 324 9.85 23.96 -7.78
CA LEU A 324 10.47 23.47 -9.02
C LEU A 324 11.98 23.72 -9.06
N ARG A 325 12.44 24.90 -8.61
CA ARG A 325 13.87 25.19 -8.52
C ARG A 325 14.60 24.28 -7.54
N ARG A 326 13.96 23.95 -6.40
CA ARG A 326 14.50 22.99 -5.43
C ARG A 326 14.61 21.58 -6.03
N ALA A 327 13.55 21.12 -6.68
CA ALA A 327 13.52 19.84 -7.37
C ALA A 327 14.58 19.74 -8.49
N TRP A 328 14.73 20.81 -9.27
CA TRP A 328 15.73 20.92 -10.32
C TRP A 328 17.15 20.85 -9.77
N ALA A 329 17.43 21.58 -8.68
CA ALA A 329 18.74 21.55 -8.03
C ALA A 329 19.08 20.15 -7.51
N ALA A 330 18.13 19.46 -6.86
CA ALA A 330 18.32 18.08 -6.42
C ALA A 330 18.60 17.14 -7.60
N PHE A 331 17.84 17.23 -8.69
CA PHE A 331 18.07 16.44 -9.89
C PHE A 331 19.46 16.73 -10.51
N ALA A 332 19.90 17.98 -10.54
CA ALA A 332 21.23 18.35 -11.05
C ALA A 332 22.37 17.80 -10.18
N THR A 333 22.16 17.65 -8.88
CA THR A 333 23.15 17.12 -7.95
C THR A 333 23.22 15.59 -7.98
N GLU A 334 22.07 14.92 -8.06
CA GLU A 334 21.98 13.45 -7.92
C GLU A 334 22.03 12.68 -9.24
N ALA A 335 21.66 13.31 -10.37
CA ALA A 335 21.59 12.61 -11.64
C ALA A 335 22.97 12.38 -12.26
N PRO A 336 23.18 11.22 -12.92
CA PRO A 336 24.41 11.00 -13.66
C PRO A 336 24.51 12.00 -14.82
N THR A 337 25.69 12.57 -15.02
CA THR A 337 26.03 13.30 -16.24
C THR A 337 26.26 12.32 -17.38
N ALA A 338 25.92 12.70 -18.61
CA ALA A 338 26.32 11.91 -19.76
C ALA A 338 27.87 11.86 -19.78
N ALA A 339 28.45 10.66 -19.85
CA ALA A 339 29.88 10.54 -20.12
C ALA A 339 30.16 11.26 -21.44
N ALA A 340 31.19 12.11 -21.46
CA ALA A 340 31.69 12.67 -22.71
C ALA A 340 32.13 11.47 -23.57
N ALA A 341 31.38 11.21 -24.64
CA ALA A 341 31.66 10.16 -25.60
C ALA A 341 32.90 10.50 -26.45
#